data_AF-A0A964HY16-F1
#
_entry.id   AF-A0A964HY16-F1
#
_cell.length_a   1.000
_cell.length_b   1.000
_cell.length_c   1.000
_cell.angle_alpha   90.00
_cell.angle_beta   90.00
_cell.angle_gamma   90.00
#
_symmetry.space_group_name_H-M   'P 1'
#
loop_
_entity.id
_entity.type
_entity.pdbx_description
1 polymer ?
#
loop_
_entity_poly.entity_id
_entity_poly.type
_entity_poly.pdbx_seq_one_letter_code
_entity_poly.pdbx_strand_id
1 'polypeptide(L)'
;MIKNRIAYLGLAALVLALMGVPAQAAGNGANLTPAQQACLKKAVTIPDYRGCNIDQFPTSGKWITANPIDLSHVTSISVFRSCSGHDYSGTNIKGQAETDRSMKHYIQTNVPWTATDSIKGYAPFAGTIAITDEQFPLGKQVTITSPATGWQMVFFHGDPQVKNGATVKVGQVITAWPPSNAPAVIDQLHPEGTSFDLAFKTFDQRYLDSPLLHMSPSVAKSWAAKGFTPARAIVSKPARDAAPCNSTYNATDLTDFIGAS
;
A
#
# COMPACT_ATOMS: atom_id res chain seq x y z
N MET A 1 69.78 -29.78 -2.38
CA MET A 1 69.22 -30.52 -1.22
C MET A 1 67.75 -30.78 -1.50
N ILE A 2 67.40 -32.05 -1.57
CA ILE A 2 66.06 -32.60 -1.72
C ILE A 2 65.38 -32.60 -0.35
N LYS A 3 64.11 -32.20 -0.26
CA LYS A 3 63.07 -32.69 0.68
C LYS A 3 61.74 -32.03 0.31
N ASN A 4 60.90 -32.70 -0.47
CA ASN A 4 59.84 -33.65 -0.09
C ASN A 4 58.74 -33.08 0.82
N ARG A 5 57.55 -32.97 0.20
CA ARG A 5 56.20 -33.45 0.61
C ARG A 5 55.71 -33.06 2.00
N ILE A 6 54.48 -32.54 2.06
CA ILE A 6 53.31 -33.26 2.61
C ILE A 6 52.04 -32.59 2.07
N ALA A 7 51.21 -33.41 1.44
CA ALA A 7 49.83 -33.11 1.09
C ALA A 7 48.96 -33.28 2.35
N TYR A 8 48.01 -32.36 2.56
CA TYR A 8 46.83 -32.63 3.37
C TYR A 8 45.59 -32.49 2.47
N LEU A 9 45.18 -33.64 1.94
CA LEU A 9 43.80 -33.94 1.61
C LEU A 9 43.04 -34.07 2.94
N GLY A 10 42.08 -33.18 3.17
CA GLY A 10 41.18 -33.20 4.31
C GLY A 10 39.75 -33.03 3.84
N LEU A 11 39.10 -34.17 3.61
CA LEU A 11 37.67 -34.34 3.37
C LEU A 11 36.83 -33.54 4.38
N ALA A 12 35.94 -32.67 3.88
CA ALA A 12 34.71 -32.33 4.59
C ALA A 12 33.57 -32.38 3.56
N ALA A 13 32.97 -33.56 3.50
CA ALA A 13 31.79 -33.85 2.72
C ALA A 13 30.59 -33.03 3.22
N LEU A 14 29.84 -32.50 2.25
CA LEU A 14 28.40 -32.70 2.13
C LEU A 14 27.62 -32.77 3.46
N VAL A 15 27.14 -31.62 3.93
CA VAL A 15 25.88 -31.55 4.68
C VAL A 15 24.86 -30.88 3.79
N LEU A 16 24.36 -31.68 2.84
CA LEU A 16 23.10 -31.44 2.15
C LEU A 16 22.01 -32.00 3.06
N ALA A 17 21.53 -31.20 4.02
CA ALA A 17 20.44 -31.59 4.91
C ALA A 17 19.39 -30.46 4.96
N LEU A 18 18.40 -30.63 4.09
CA LEU A 18 16.98 -30.61 4.46
C LEU A 18 16.57 -29.55 5.51
N MET A 19 16.69 -28.27 5.15
CA MET A 19 15.66 -27.33 5.60
C MET A 19 14.63 -27.27 4.49
N GLY A 20 13.62 -28.13 4.62
CA GLY A 20 12.37 -27.98 3.90
C GLY A 20 11.80 -26.61 4.24
N VAL A 21 12.17 -25.61 3.45
CA VAL A 21 11.33 -24.43 3.27
C VAL A 21 10.04 -25.00 2.70
N PRO A 22 8.92 -25.00 3.43
CA PRO A 22 7.65 -25.39 2.83
C PRO A 22 7.50 -24.49 1.61
N ALA A 23 7.36 -25.13 0.44
CA ALA A 23 7.08 -24.46 -0.81
C ALA A 23 6.01 -23.41 -0.51
N GLN A 24 6.41 -22.15 -0.54
CA GLN A 24 5.54 -21.04 -0.28
C GLN A 24 4.46 -21.16 -1.34
N ALA A 25 3.23 -21.48 -0.92
CA ALA A 25 2.10 -21.64 -1.81
C ALA A 25 2.11 -20.42 -2.73
N ALA A 26 2.48 -20.64 -3.99
CA ALA A 26 2.34 -19.64 -5.03
C ALA A 26 0.86 -19.25 -4.96
N GLY A 27 0.59 -18.03 -4.52
CA GLY A 27 -0.77 -17.56 -4.36
C GLY A 27 -1.48 -17.80 -5.67
N ASN A 28 -2.51 -18.65 -5.63
CA ASN A 28 -3.44 -18.85 -6.73
C ASN A 28 -4.06 -17.48 -7.03
N GLY A 29 -3.42 -16.70 -7.89
CA GLY A 29 -4.07 -15.60 -8.56
C GLY A 29 -5.20 -16.25 -9.34
N ALA A 30 -6.43 -16.13 -8.85
CA ALA A 30 -7.57 -16.70 -9.53
C ALA A 30 -7.59 -16.14 -10.96
N ASN A 31 -7.31 -16.99 -11.94
CA ASN A 31 -7.48 -16.64 -13.34
C ASN A 31 -8.98 -16.51 -13.58
N LEU A 32 -9.49 -15.28 -13.53
CA LEU A 32 -10.89 -14.98 -13.81
C LEU A 32 -11.24 -15.51 -15.21
N THR A 33 -12.34 -16.25 -15.30
CA THR A 33 -12.88 -16.69 -16.60
C THR A 33 -13.24 -15.47 -17.46
N PRO A 34 -13.28 -15.58 -18.81
CA PRO A 34 -13.75 -14.50 -19.66
C PRO A 34 -15.14 -13.98 -19.28
N ALA A 35 -16.03 -14.85 -18.78
CA ALA A 35 -17.35 -14.48 -18.29
C ALA A 35 -17.27 -13.63 -17.01
N GLN A 36 -16.44 -14.02 -16.04
CA GLN A 36 -16.19 -13.22 -14.84
C GLN A 36 -15.55 -11.87 -15.19
N GLN A 37 -14.56 -11.84 -16.09
CA GLN A 37 -13.96 -10.59 -16.56
C GLN A 37 -15.00 -9.69 -17.27
N ALA A 38 -15.89 -10.26 -18.08
CA ALA A 38 -16.96 -9.52 -18.74
C ALA A 38 -18.01 -8.99 -17.76
N CYS A 39 -18.33 -9.76 -16.72
CA CYS A 39 -19.20 -9.32 -15.63
C CYS A 39 -18.57 -8.17 -14.84
N LEU A 40 -17.30 -8.31 -14.44
CA LEU A 40 -16.57 -7.28 -13.71
C LEU A 40 -16.53 -5.94 -14.43
N LYS A 41 -16.35 -5.94 -15.75
CA LYS A 41 -16.38 -4.70 -16.54
C LYS A 41 -17.69 -3.92 -16.40
N LYS A 42 -18.77 -4.57 -15.99
CA LYS A 42 -20.10 -3.98 -15.75
C LYS A 42 -20.40 -3.76 -14.26
N ALA A 43 -19.59 -4.29 -13.36
CA ALA A 43 -19.82 -4.17 -11.92
C ALA A 43 -19.44 -2.76 -11.45
N VAL A 44 -20.42 -2.02 -10.94
CA VAL A 44 -20.22 -0.64 -10.45
C VAL A 44 -20.34 -0.60 -8.92
N THR A 45 -21.07 -1.54 -8.34
CA THR A 45 -21.34 -1.63 -6.91
C THR A 45 -20.84 -2.96 -6.32
N ILE A 46 -20.68 -3.02 -4.99
CA ILE A 46 -20.33 -4.26 -4.27
C ILE A 46 -21.35 -5.38 -4.56
N PRO A 47 -22.68 -5.14 -4.55
CA PRO A 47 -23.65 -6.12 -5.00
C PRO A 47 -23.42 -6.63 -6.43
N ASP A 48 -23.16 -5.76 -7.41
CA ASP A 48 -22.91 -6.18 -8.80
C ASP A 48 -21.71 -7.11 -8.87
N TYR A 49 -20.67 -6.78 -8.11
CA TYR A 49 -19.45 -7.57 -8.04
C TYR A 49 -19.67 -8.94 -7.41
N ARG A 50 -20.45 -9.01 -6.31
CA ARG A 50 -20.85 -10.29 -5.71
C ARG A 50 -21.70 -11.13 -6.67
N GLY A 51 -22.52 -10.48 -7.51
CA GLY A 51 -23.29 -11.11 -8.58
C GLY A 51 -22.44 -11.72 -9.70
N CYS A 52 -21.13 -11.41 -9.78
CA CYS A 52 -20.22 -12.00 -10.75
C CYS A 52 -19.69 -13.40 -10.38
N ASN A 53 -20.14 -13.99 -9.27
CA ASN A 53 -19.68 -15.29 -8.77
C ASN A 53 -18.14 -15.37 -8.70
N ILE A 54 -17.53 -14.36 -8.09
CA ILE A 54 -16.10 -14.28 -7.88
C ILE A 54 -15.82 -14.72 -6.44
N ASP A 55 -15.60 -16.02 -6.29
CA ASP A 55 -15.28 -16.62 -5.00
C ASP A 55 -13.88 -16.22 -4.53
N GLN A 56 -12.99 -15.90 -5.48
CA GLN A 56 -11.59 -15.54 -5.25
C GLN A 56 -11.19 -14.32 -6.06
N PHE A 57 -10.69 -13.29 -5.36
CA PHE A 57 -10.09 -12.12 -5.98
C PHE A 57 -8.68 -12.46 -6.43
N PRO A 58 -8.18 -11.85 -7.53
CA PRO A 58 -6.76 -11.87 -7.80
C PRO A 58 -6.02 -11.23 -6.63
N THR A 59 -5.39 -12.06 -5.79
CA THR A 59 -4.61 -11.60 -4.64
C THR A 59 -3.18 -11.21 -5.03
N SER A 60 -2.77 -11.54 -6.24
CA SER A 60 -1.47 -11.20 -6.81
C SER A 60 -1.62 -10.56 -8.18
N GLY A 61 -0.85 -9.49 -8.42
CA GLY A 61 -0.85 -8.79 -9.70
C GLY A 61 -0.22 -7.42 -9.60
N LYS A 62 0.23 -6.92 -10.75
CA LYS A 62 0.95 -5.65 -10.89
C LYS A 62 0.04 -4.60 -11.51
N TRP A 63 -0.97 -4.17 -10.76
CA TRP A 63 -2.07 -3.34 -11.26
C TRP A 63 -1.79 -1.84 -11.17
N ILE A 64 -0.92 -1.42 -10.24
CA ILE A 64 -0.54 -0.02 -10.09
C ILE A 64 0.49 0.30 -11.18
N THR A 65 0.03 0.96 -12.23
CA THR A 65 0.79 1.21 -13.47
C THR A 65 1.16 2.68 -13.66
N ALA A 66 0.59 3.58 -12.84
CA ALA A 66 1.08 4.94 -12.64
C ALA A 66 1.42 5.17 -11.16
N ASN A 67 2.34 6.10 -10.90
CA ASN A 67 2.61 6.54 -9.53
C ASN A 67 1.35 7.18 -8.94
N PRO A 68 0.89 6.76 -7.75
CA PRO A 68 -0.31 7.33 -7.14
C PRO A 68 -0.09 8.77 -6.65
N ILE A 69 1.16 9.22 -6.57
CA ILE A 69 1.58 10.53 -6.10
C ILE A 69 2.83 11.00 -6.84
N ASP A 70 3.01 12.31 -6.95
CA ASP A 70 4.29 12.90 -7.32
C ASP A 70 5.37 12.63 -6.25
N LEU A 71 6.28 11.71 -6.56
CA LEU A 71 7.38 11.29 -5.68
C LEU A 71 8.45 12.36 -5.44
N SER A 72 8.43 13.48 -6.18
CA SER A 72 9.36 14.58 -5.92
C SER A 72 9.07 15.29 -4.58
N HIS A 73 7.84 15.19 -4.10
CA HIS A 73 7.41 15.79 -2.84
C HIS A 73 7.53 14.85 -1.63
N VAL A 74 7.63 13.54 -1.85
CA VAL A 74 7.64 12.54 -0.77
C VAL A 74 9.00 12.52 -0.08
N THR A 75 9.02 12.81 1.23
CA THR A 75 10.22 12.83 2.07
C THR A 75 10.34 11.57 2.92
N SER A 76 9.24 10.98 3.35
CA SER A 76 9.22 9.71 4.06
C SER A 76 7.86 9.01 3.91
N ILE A 77 7.84 7.71 4.18
CA ILE A 77 6.60 6.94 4.33
C ILE A 77 6.62 6.11 5.60
N SER A 78 5.46 5.91 6.23
CA SER A 78 5.35 4.94 7.31
C SER A 78 5.46 3.51 6.77
N VAL A 79 5.94 2.61 7.62
CA VAL A 79 5.97 1.17 7.33
C VAL A 79 4.55 0.60 7.42
N PHE A 80 4.16 -0.25 6.49
CA PHE A 80 2.88 -0.97 6.50
C PHE A 80 2.84 -1.98 7.65
N ARG A 81 1.73 -2.03 8.40
CA ARG A 81 1.54 -2.83 9.64
C ARG A 81 2.38 -2.35 10.82
N SER A 82 2.80 -1.08 10.80
CA SER A 82 3.45 -0.44 11.93
C SER A 82 2.44 0.03 12.98
N CYS A 83 2.94 0.58 14.07
CA CYS A 83 2.11 1.23 15.09
C CYS A 83 1.77 2.68 14.69
N SER A 84 2.42 3.23 13.67
CA SER A 84 2.21 4.61 13.24
C SER A 84 0.78 4.92 12.82
N GLY A 85 0.22 5.96 13.44
CA GLY A 85 -1.05 6.57 13.05
C GLY A 85 -2.29 5.89 13.64
N HIS A 86 -3.44 6.10 13.00
CA HIS A 86 -4.71 5.50 13.41
C HIS A 86 -4.76 4.00 13.11
N ASP A 87 -5.45 3.25 13.98
CA ASP A 87 -5.79 1.86 13.72
C ASP A 87 -6.53 1.75 12.39
N TYR A 88 -6.00 0.87 11.54
CA TYR A 88 -6.61 0.52 10.27
C TYR A 88 -6.36 -0.97 10.04
N SER A 89 -6.75 -1.74 11.04
CA SER A 89 -6.58 -3.17 11.10
C SER A 89 -7.45 -3.89 10.06
N GLY A 90 -7.01 -5.08 9.71
CA GLY A 90 -7.76 -5.99 8.86
C GLY A 90 -6.95 -7.23 8.53
N THR A 91 -7.30 -7.90 7.45
CA THR A 91 -6.63 -9.15 7.05
C THR A 91 -5.86 -8.93 5.77
N ASN A 92 -4.61 -9.38 5.68
CA ASN A 92 -3.87 -9.33 4.42
C ASN A 92 -4.18 -10.50 3.49
N ILE A 93 -3.68 -10.44 2.25
CA ILE A 93 -3.88 -11.50 1.25
C ILE A 93 -3.32 -12.87 1.63
N LYS A 94 -2.49 -12.95 2.69
CA LYS A 94 -1.96 -14.20 3.27
C LYS A 94 -2.83 -14.72 4.41
N GLY A 95 -4.01 -14.12 4.65
CA GLY A 95 -4.90 -14.48 5.75
C GLY A 95 -4.38 -14.05 7.12
N GLN A 96 -3.39 -13.15 7.18
CA GLN A 96 -2.85 -12.68 8.45
C GLN A 96 -3.69 -11.50 8.93
N ALA A 97 -4.35 -11.68 10.08
CA ALA A 97 -5.04 -10.61 10.75
C ALA A 97 -4.05 -9.65 11.44
N GLU A 98 -4.41 -8.38 11.42
CA GLU A 98 -3.83 -7.29 12.19
C GLU A 98 -4.84 -6.79 13.23
N THR A 99 -4.33 -6.31 14.35
CA THR A 99 -5.12 -5.67 15.42
C THR A 99 -4.25 -4.56 15.99
N ASP A 100 -4.87 -3.43 16.32
CA ASP A 100 -4.22 -2.22 16.87
C ASP A 100 -3.07 -1.68 16.00
N ARG A 101 -3.20 -1.78 14.67
CA ARG A 101 -2.15 -1.44 13.69
C ARG A 101 -2.70 -0.74 12.48
N SER A 102 -1.87 0.10 11.86
CA SER A 102 -2.25 0.72 10.60
C SER A 102 -1.81 -0.11 9.40
N MET A 103 -2.78 -0.63 8.63
CA MET A 103 -2.54 -1.18 7.29
C MET A 103 -2.66 -0.09 6.21
N LYS A 104 -2.07 1.07 6.50
CA LYS A 104 -1.94 2.23 5.61
C LYS A 104 -0.46 2.57 5.43
N HIS A 105 -0.17 3.41 4.44
CA HIS A 105 1.07 4.18 4.41
C HIS A 105 0.76 5.64 4.64
N TYR A 106 1.26 6.24 5.72
CA TYR A 106 1.29 7.68 5.92
C TYR A 106 2.46 8.24 5.12
N ILE A 107 2.24 9.35 4.43
CA ILE A 107 3.18 9.96 3.51
C ILE A 107 3.52 11.35 4.03
N GLN A 108 4.78 11.55 4.40
CA GLN A 108 5.30 12.88 4.73
C GLN A 108 5.88 13.53 3.48
N THR A 109 5.77 14.85 3.42
CA THR A 109 6.20 15.62 2.24
C THR A 109 7.00 16.85 2.62
N ASN A 110 7.68 17.43 1.63
CA ASN A 110 8.41 18.69 1.77
C ASN A 110 7.54 19.94 1.55
N VAL A 111 6.22 19.76 1.37
CA VAL A 111 5.28 20.85 1.15
C VAL A 111 4.58 21.20 2.46
N PRO A 112 4.58 22.48 2.89
CA PRO A 112 3.87 22.88 4.09
C PRO A 112 2.36 22.78 3.89
N TRP A 113 1.61 22.42 4.93
CA TRP A 113 0.16 22.23 4.83
C TRP A 113 -0.66 23.50 4.57
N THR A 114 -0.03 24.66 4.61
CA THR A 114 -0.59 25.93 4.19
C THR A 114 -0.58 26.13 2.67
N ALA A 115 0.23 25.38 1.93
CA ALA A 115 0.36 25.48 0.47
C ALA A 115 -0.63 24.55 -0.24
N THR A 116 -1.93 24.82 -0.11
CA THR A 116 -3.04 23.99 -0.64
C THR A 116 -2.85 23.61 -2.11
N ASP A 117 -3.31 22.41 -2.50
CA ASP A 117 -3.33 21.92 -3.89
C ASP A 117 -1.95 21.76 -4.58
N SER A 118 -0.86 21.77 -3.81
CA SER A 118 0.51 21.74 -4.33
C SER A 118 1.03 20.35 -4.68
N ILE A 119 0.44 19.28 -4.14
CA ILE A 119 0.83 17.89 -4.38
C ILE A 119 -0.32 17.18 -5.06
N LYS A 120 -0.08 16.65 -6.27
CA LYS A 120 -1.12 15.95 -7.03
C LYS A 120 -1.11 14.45 -6.74
N GLY A 121 -2.30 13.89 -6.54
CA GLY A 121 -2.57 12.47 -6.49
C GLY A 121 -3.17 11.97 -7.81
N TYR A 122 -2.64 10.88 -8.32
CA TYR A 122 -2.98 10.35 -9.64
C TYR A 122 -3.65 8.98 -9.52
N ALA A 123 -4.54 8.68 -10.46
CA ALA A 123 -5.16 7.38 -10.60
C ALA A 123 -4.08 6.31 -10.91
N PRO A 124 -3.81 5.35 -9.99
CA PRO A 124 -2.78 4.31 -10.19
C PRO A 124 -3.16 3.30 -11.28
N PHE A 125 -4.44 3.23 -11.61
CA PHE A 125 -5.06 2.39 -12.64
C PHE A 125 -6.35 3.07 -13.13
N ALA A 126 -6.93 2.59 -14.24
CA ALA A 126 -8.25 3.05 -14.67
C ALA A 126 -9.35 2.51 -13.73
N GLY A 127 -10.37 3.33 -13.47
CA GLY A 127 -11.41 2.98 -12.51
C GLY A 127 -12.48 4.04 -12.34
N THR A 128 -13.35 3.83 -11.35
CA THR A 128 -14.43 4.75 -10.95
C THR A 128 -14.14 5.33 -9.57
N ILE A 129 -14.44 6.61 -9.40
CA ILE A 129 -14.18 7.37 -8.19
C ILE A 129 -15.39 7.36 -7.26
N ALA A 130 -15.14 7.13 -5.98
CA ALA A 130 -16.05 7.41 -4.87
C ALA A 130 -15.44 8.46 -3.94
N ILE A 131 -16.23 9.44 -3.51
CA ILE A 131 -15.80 10.50 -2.59
C ILE A 131 -16.65 10.40 -1.33
N THR A 132 -16.01 10.35 -0.17
CA THR A 132 -16.67 10.34 1.14
C THR A 132 -16.03 11.34 2.09
N ASP A 133 -16.80 11.78 3.07
CA ASP A 133 -16.29 12.64 4.14
C ASP A 133 -15.34 11.88 5.06
N GLU A 134 -14.33 12.60 5.56
CA GLU A 134 -13.46 12.12 6.62
C GLU A 134 -14.14 12.26 7.99
N GLN A 135 -13.78 11.39 8.95
CA GLN A 135 -14.29 11.51 10.33
C GLN A 135 -13.78 12.79 10.99
N PHE A 136 -12.51 13.12 10.78
CA PHE A 136 -11.93 14.41 11.13
C PHE A 136 -12.09 15.36 9.93
N PRO A 137 -12.58 16.61 10.11
CA PRO A 137 -12.97 17.49 9.01
C PRO A 137 -11.77 18.09 8.26
N LEU A 138 -10.97 17.24 7.60
CA LEU A 138 -9.76 17.58 6.87
C LEU A 138 -9.73 16.84 5.54
N GLY A 139 -9.95 17.57 4.45
CA GLY A 139 -10.10 17.01 3.12
C GLY A 139 -11.26 16.00 3.02
N LYS A 140 -11.13 15.07 2.07
CA LYS A 140 -12.05 13.97 1.79
C LYS A 140 -11.26 12.69 1.55
N GLN A 141 -11.96 11.55 1.61
CA GLN A 141 -11.45 10.30 1.06
C GLN A 141 -11.81 10.22 -0.42
N VAL A 142 -10.80 10.05 -1.28
CA VAL A 142 -10.98 9.77 -2.70
C VAL A 142 -10.62 8.31 -2.93
N THR A 143 -11.62 7.47 -3.21
CA THR A 143 -11.43 6.05 -3.48
C THR A 143 -11.53 5.79 -4.98
N ILE A 144 -10.51 5.20 -5.58
CA ILE A 144 -10.57 4.69 -6.95
C ILE A 144 -10.74 3.17 -6.93
N THR A 145 -11.79 2.68 -7.59
CA THR A 145 -12.09 1.26 -7.76
C THR A 145 -11.79 0.83 -9.18
N SER A 146 -11.04 -0.26 -9.36
CA SER A 146 -10.94 -0.93 -10.66
C SER A 146 -11.65 -2.28 -10.62
N PRO A 147 -12.83 -2.41 -11.26
CA PRO A 147 -13.51 -3.69 -11.35
C PRO A 147 -12.65 -4.75 -12.07
N ALA A 148 -11.81 -4.34 -13.02
CA ALA A 148 -10.92 -5.23 -13.76
C ALA A 148 -9.85 -5.90 -12.89
N THR A 149 -9.44 -5.25 -11.79
CA THR A 149 -8.44 -5.80 -10.86
C THR A 149 -9.12 -6.38 -9.63
N GLY A 150 -10.30 -5.89 -9.26
CA GLY A 150 -10.96 -6.21 -8.00
C GLY A 150 -10.40 -5.43 -6.81
N TRP A 151 -9.63 -4.37 -7.06
CA TRP A 151 -8.95 -3.58 -6.02
C TRP A 151 -9.36 -2.12 -6.01
N GLN A 152 -9.15 -1.51 -4.85
CA GLN A 152 -9.35 -0.12 -4.56
C GLN A 152 -8.09 0.49 -3.97
N MET A 153 -7.80 1.73 -4.37
CA MET A 153 -6.88 2.60 -3.63
C MET A 153 -7.69 3.73 -3.00
N VAL A 154 -7.45 3.99 -1.72
CA VAL A 154 -8.05 5.09 -0.97
C VAL A 154 -6.97 6.13 -0.69
N PHE A 155 -7.28 7.36 -1.04
CA PHE A 155 -6.48 8.55 -0.79
C PHE A 155 -7.19 9.36 0.30
N PHE A 156 -6.57 9.49 1.46
CA PHE A 156 -7.15 10.17 2.62
C PHE A 156 -6.75 11.65 2.65
N HIS A 157 -7.55 12.48 3.32
CA HIS A 157 -7.26 13.88 3.60
C HIS A 157 -6.97 14.76 2.37
N GLY A 158 -7.51 14.43 1.20
CA GLY A 158 -7.25 15.17 -0.04
C GLY A 158 -8.44 15.98 -0.54
N ASP A 159 -8.18 16.97 -1.38
CA ASP A 159 -9.20 17.68 -2.14
C ASP A 159 -9.52 16.94 -3.44
N PRO A 160 -10.76 16.45 -3.63
CA PRO A 160 -11.11 15.77 -4.87
C PRO A 160 -10.97 16.70 -6.09
N GLN A 161 -10.25 16.23 -7.10
CA GLN A 161 -10.03 16.95 -8.36
C GLN A 161 -10.96 16.47 -9.49
N VAL A 162 -11.87 15.56 -9.16
CA VAL A 162 -12.86 14.97 -10.04
C VAL A 162 -14.17 14.78 -9.28
N LYS A 163 -15.27 14.56 -10.00
CA LYS A 163 -16.60 14.37 -9.39
C LYS A 163 -16.77 12.95 -8.84
N ASN A 164 -17.61 12.80 -7.82
CA ASN A 164 -18.05 11.50 -7.35
C ASN A 164 -18.72 10.71 -8.51
N GLY A 165 -18.40 9.42 -8.64
CA GLY A 165 -18.87 8.56 -9.73
C GLY A 165 -18.11 8.72 -11.05
N ALA A 166 -17.12 9.61 -11.15
CA ALA A 166 -16.35 9.80 -12.38
C ALA A 166 -15.55 8.54 -12.75
N THR A 167 -15.56 8.16 -14.03
CA THR A 167 -14.60 7.21 -14.60
C THR A 167 -13.33 7.95 -15.00
N VAL A 168 -12.18 7.44 -14.57
CA VAL A 168 -10.87 8.07 -14.80
C VAL A 168 -9.91 7.11 -15.50
N LYS A 169 -8.98 7.68 -16.26
CA LYS A 169 -7.88 6.94 -16.88
C LYS A 169 -6.70 6.83 -15.92
N VAL A 170 -5.85 5.84 -16.13
CA VAL A 170 -4.57 5.72 -15.43
C VAL A 170 -3.75 7.01 -15.60
N GLY A 171 -3.11 7.47 -14.52
CA GLY A 171 -2.30 8.70 -14.48
C GLY A 171 -3.10 10.01 -14.46
N GLN A 172 -4.44 9.97 -14.50
CA GLN A 172 -5.26 11.16 -14.37
C GLN A 172 -5.18 11.71 -12.93
N VAL A 173 -5.10 13.03 -12.76
CA VAL A 173 -5.21 13.69 -11.44
C VAL A 173 -6.62 13.47 -10.88
N ILE A 174 -6.71 13.01 -9.63
CA ILE A 174 -8.00 12.70 -8.97
C ILE A 174 -8.14 13.32 -7.59
N THR A 175 -7.03 13.72 -6.96
CA THR A 175 -7.00 14.35 -5.66
C THR A 175 -5.77 15.24 -5.55
N ALA A 176 -5.74 16.12 -4.56
CA ALA A 176 -4.58 16.93 -4.26
C ALA A 176 -4.44 17.21 -2.76
N TRP A 177 -3.22 17.49 -2.34
CA TRP A 177 -2.86 17.88 -0.98
C TRP A 177 -1.99 19.10 -0.98
N PRO A 178 -1.92 19.81 0.15
CA PRO A 178 -2.87 19.80 1.26
C PRO A 178 -4.29 20.21 0.80
N PRO A 179 -5.36 19.75 1.48
CA PRO A 179 -6.72 20.12 1.11
C PRO A 179 -6.99 21.60 1.44
N SER A 180 -7.91 22.23 0.72
CA SER A 180 -8.26 23.65 0.84
C SER A 180 -8.71 24.06 2.24
N ASN A 181 -9.28 23.12 3.00
CA ASN A 181 -9.69 23.36 4.39
C ASN A 181 -8.57 23.11 5.42
N ALA A 182 -7.37 22.66 5.02
CA ALA A 182 -6.25 22.43 5.93
C ALA A 182 -5.88 23.67 6.77
N PRO A 183 -5.79 24.90 6.22
CA PRO A 183 -5.42 26.07 7.02
C PRO A 183 -6.38 26.35 8.18
N ALA A 184 -7.65 25.97 8.05
CA ALA A 184 -8.67 26.23 9.07
C ALA A 184 -8.60 25.26 10.27
N VAL A 185 -7.93 24.12 10.10
CA VAL A 185 -7.87 23.06 11.11
C VAL A 185 -6.44 22.67 11.48
N ILE A 186 -5.43 23.36 10.93
CA ILE A 186 -4.02 23.00 11.12
C ILE A 186 -3.57 23.02 12.58
N ASP A 187 -4.11 23.93 13.39
CA ASP A 187 -3.82 24.02 14.84
C ASP A 187 -4.40 22.84 15.64
N GLN A 188 -5.33 22.09 15.05
CA GLN A 188 -5.91 20.87 15.63
C GLN A 188 -5.16 19.61 15.19
N LEU A 189 -4.26 19.74 14.20
CA LEU A 189 -3.43 18.62 13.75
C LEU A 189 -2.27 18.42 14.72
N HIS A 190 -1.87 17.16 14.88
CA HIS A 190 -0.69 16.85 15.66
C HIS A 190 0.56 17.54 15.07
N PRO A 191 1.45 18.11 15.92
CA PRO A 191 2.65 18.85 15.50
C PRO A 191 3.65 17.99 14.71
N GLU A 192 3.51 16.66 14.77
CA GLU A 192 4.41 15.67 14.17
C GLU A 192 4.28 15.55 12.64
N GLY A 193 3.36 16.29 12.02
CA GLY A 193 3.31 16.45 10.56
C GLY A 193 2.02 15.92 9.94
N THR A 194 1.11 16.82 9.55
CA THR A 194 1.03 17.26 8.15
C THR A 194 1.37 16.15 7.13
N SER A 195 0.64 15.03 7.20
CA SER A 195 0.76 13.85 6.34
C SER A 195 -0.62 13.42 5.86
N PHE A 196 -0.66 12.79 4.70
CA PHE A 196 -1.86 12.10 4.22
C PHE A 196 -1.52 10.62 4.07
N ASP A 197 -2.53 9.78 3.96
CA ASP A 197 -2.33 8.34 3.94
C ASP A 197 -2.98 7.67 2.72
N LEU A 198 -2.43 6.50 2.40
CA LEU A 198 -2.85 5.63 1.32
C LEU A 198 -3.23 4.26 1.89
N ALA A 199 -4.41 3.76 1.52
CA ALA A 199 -4.78 2.37 1.74
C ALA A 199 -4.99 1.66 0.41
N PHE A 200 -4.68 0.36 0.37
CA PHE A 200 -4.93 -0.49 -0.79
C PHE A 200 -5.67 -1.75 -0.33
N LYS A 201 -6.89 -1.95 -0.85
CA LYS A 201 -7.81 -2.99 -0.39
C LYS A 201 -8.57 -3.65 -1.53
N THR A 202 -9.05 -4.87 -1.33
CA THR A 202 -9.98 -5.48 -2.27
C THR A 202 -11.30 -4.72 -2.28
N PHE A 203 -12.01 -4.78 -3.40
CA PHE A 203 -13.28 -4.06 -3.60
C PHE A 203 -14.36 -4.44 -2.57
N ASP A 204 -14.38 -5.71 -2.16
CA ASP A 204 -15.25 -6.22 -1.10
C ASP A 204 -14.72 -5.97 0.32
N GLN A 205 -13.57 -5.30 0.43
CA GLN A 205 -12.90 -4.91 1.66
C GLN A 205 -12.44 -6.08 2.55
N ARG A 206 -12.41 -7.32 2.02
CA ARG A 206 -11.91 -8.48 2.78
C ARG A 206 -10.42 -8.43 3.04
N TYR A 207 -9.64 -7.90 2.10
CA TYR A 207 -8.19 -7.86 2.20
C TYR A 207 -7.61 -6.47 2.08
N LEU A 208 -6.56 -6.21 2.85
CA LEU A 208 -5.70 -5.04 2.82
C LEU A 208 -4.28 -5.47 2.49
N ASP A 209 -3.59 -4.76 1.60
CA ASP A 209 -2.18 -5.03 1.35
C ASP A 209 -1.39 -3.76 1.07
N SER A 210 -0.06 -3.85 1.10
CA SER A 210 0.78 -2.72 0.73
C SER A 210 0.72 -2.50 -0.79
N PRO A 211 0.42 -1.27 -1.27
CA PRO A 211 0.45 -0.97 -2.70
C PRO A 211 1.83 -1.25 -3.33
N LEU A 212 2.93 -1.22 -2.56
CA LEU A 212 4.27 -1.53 -3.05
C LEU A 212 4.38 -2.97 -3.60
N LEU A 213 3.56 -3.90 -3.11
CA LEU A 213 3.54 -5.29 -3.61
C LEU A 213 2.82 -5.41 -4.97
N HIS A 214 2.06 -4.39 -5.36
CA HIS A 214 1.18 -4.40 -6.54
C HIS A 214 1.57 -3.40 -7.62
N MET A 215 2.73 -2.75 -7.48
CA MET A 215 3.31 -1.87 -8.48
C MET A 215 3.88 -2.62 -9.68
N SER A 216 3.63 -2.09 -10.87
CA SER A 216 4.34 -2.48 -12.09
C SER A 216 5.85 -2.30 -11.92
N PRO A 217 6.69 -3.02 -12.69
CA PRO A 217 8.14 -2.89 -12.57
C PRO A 217 8.66 -1.45 -12.71
N SER A 218 8.04 -0.64 -13.59
CA SER A 218 8.43 0.76 -13.77
C SER A 218 8.09 1.62 -12.56
N VAL A 219 6.88 1.49 -12.00
CA VAL A 219 6.46 2.22 -10.80
C VAL A 219 7.29 1.78 -9.60
N ALA A 220 7.46 0.47 -9.39
CA ALA A 220 8.27 -0.08 -8.31
C ALA A 220 9.72 0.42 -8.37
N LYS A 221 10.30 0.56 -9.58
CA LYS A 221 11.63 1.14 -9.76
C LYS A 221 11.70 2.60 -9.31
N SER A 222 10.68 3.42 -9.60
CA SER A 222 10.64 4.82 -9.14
C SER A 222 10.58 4.95 -7.62
N TRP A 223 9.81 4.09 -6.95
CA TRP A 223 9.74 4.06 -5.48
C TRP A 223 11.04 3.53 -4.86
N ALA A 224 11.60 2.46 -5.42
CA ALA A 224 12.86 1.90 -4.97
C ALA A 224 14.04 2.88 -5.12
N ALA A 225 14.02 3.74 -6.15
CA ALA A 225 15.02 4.79 -6.34
C ALA A 225 15.01 5.85 -5.22
N LYS A 226 13.90 5.97 -4.48
CA LYS A 226 13.77 6.79 -3.27
C LYS A 226 14.03 5.98 -1.99
N GLY A 227 14.44 4.72 -2.11
CA GLY A 227 14.66 3.83 -0.96
C GLY A 227 13.41 3.16 -0.42
N PHE A 228 12.24 3.38 -1.03
CA PHE A 228 10.97 2.77 -0.63
C PHE A 228 10.81 1.41 -1.30
N THR A 229 11.18 0.34 -0.60
CA THR A 229 11.05 -1.04 -1.07
C THR A 229 10.15 -1.85 -0.13
N PRO A 230 9.46 -2.90 -0.61
CA PRO A 230 8.67 -3.77 0.26
C PRO A 230 9.44 -4.33 1.45
N ALA A 231 10.73 -4.64 1.26
CA ALA A 231 11.59 -5.19 2.32
C ALA A 231 11.82 -4.22 3.48
N ARG A 232 11.78 -2.91 3.21
CA ARG A 232 11.93 -1.87 4.23
C ARG A 232 10.57 -1.43 4.76
N ALA A 233 9.61 -1.24 3.84
CA ALA A 233 8.33 -0.58 4.10
C ALA A 233 7.18 -1.50 4.54
N ILE A 234 7.46 -2.76 4.86
CA ILE A 234 6.44 -3.70 5.37
C ILE A 234 6.98 -4.45 6.58
N VAL A 235 6.31 -4.31 7.74
CA VAL A 235 6.66 -5.09 8.93
C VAL A 235 6.37 -6.56 8.64
N SER A 236 7.37 -7.43 8.86
CA SER A 236 7.20 -8.87 8.75
C SER A 236 6.29 -9.40 9.88
N LYS A 237 5.62 -10.54 9.66
CA LYS A 237 4.78 -11.14 10.72
C LYS A 237 5.59 -11.45 12.00
N PRO A 238 6.79 -12.07 11.93
CA PRO A 238 7.58 -12.33 13.15
C PRO A 238 7.98 -11.04 13.89
N ALA A 239 8.44 -10.01 13.17
CA ALA A 239 8.83 -8.74 13.79
C ALA A 239 7.64 -8.07 14.49
N ARG A 240 6.49 -8.06 13.83
CA ARG A 240 5.22 -7.56 14.37
C ARG A 240 4.78 -8.31 15.63
N ASP A 241 4.86 -9.64 15.62
CA ASP A 241 4.44 -10.49 16.75
C ASP A 241 5.35 -10.30 17.97
N ALA A 242 6.62 -9.97 17.73
CA ALA A 242 7.59 -9.70 18.79
C ALA A 242 7.43 -8.30 19.44
N ALA A 243 6.75 -7.37 18.78
CA ALA A 243 6.61 -5.98 19.23
C ALA A 243 5.17 -5.48 19.02
N PRO A 244 4.18 -5.97 19.82
CA PRO A 244 2.78 -5.58 19.68
C PRO A 244 2.57 -4.08 19.90
N CYS A 245 1.68 -3.46 19.13
CA CYS A 245 1.23 -2.10 19.41
C CYS A 245 0.32 -2.09 20.63
N ASN A 246 0.29 -0.97 21.34
CA ASN A 246 -0.81 -0.66 22.24
C ASN A 246 -1.85 0.13 21.45
N SER A 247 -3.14 -0.08 21.70
CA SER A 247 -4.29 0.51 20.99
C SER A 247 -4.40 2.05 21.05
N THR A 248 -3.38 2.72 21.59
CA THR A 248 -3.25 4.17 21.59
C THR A 248 -2.73 4.60 20.20
N TYR A 249 -3.23 5.73 19.69
CA TYR A 249 -2.63 6.39 18.53
C TYR A 249 -1.13 6.58 18.80
N ASN A 250 -0.29 5.74 18.19
CA ASN A 250 1.15 5.88 18.28
C ASN A 250 1.54 6.88 17.20
N ALA A 251 1.32 8.15 17.53
CA ALA A 251 1.94 9.24 16.83
C ALA A 251 3.45 8.97 16.91
N THR A 252 4.03 8.58 15.78
CA THR A 252 5.46 8.78 15.52
C THR A 252 6.42 8.12 16.51
N ASP A 253 6.43 6.79 16.54
CA ASP A 253 7.75 6.17 16.62
C ASP A 253 8.48 6.49 15.30
N LEU A 254 9.43 7.43 15.31
CA LEU A 254 10.20 7.79 14.12
C LEU A 254 10.90 6.58 13.49
N THR A 255 11.05 5.48 14.22
CA THR A 255 11.57 4.22 13.68
C THR A 255 10.60 3.51 12.72
N ASP A 256 9.32 3.86 12.75
CA ASP A 256 8.28 3.36 11.84
C ASP A 256 8.20 4.15 10.52
N PHE A 257 9.06 5.15 10.31
CA PHE A 257 9.15 5.90 9.06
C PHE A 257 10.45 5.61 8.31
N ILE A 258 10.33 5.52 6.99
CA ILE A 258 11.47 5.38 6.08
C ILE A 258 11.62 6.70 5.35
N GLY A 259 12.75 7.36 5.57
CA GLY A 259 13.14 8.54 4.80
C GLY A 259 13.54 8.19 3.36
N ALA A 260 13.31 9.14 2.46
CA ALA A 260 13.82 9.08 1.10
C ALA A 260 15.35 9.09 1.09
N SER A 261 15.96 8.22 0.27
CA SER A 261 17.41 8.17 0.03
C SER A 261 17.87 9.13 -1.06
#